data_AF-A0A7Z0QMU5-F1
#
_entry.id   AF-A0A7Z0QMU5-F1
#
_cell.length_a   1.000
_cell.length_b   1.000
_cell.length_c   1.000
_cell.angle_alpha   90.00
_cell.angle_beta   90.00
_cell.angle_gamma   90.00
#
_symmetry.space_group_name_H-M   'P 1'
#
loop_
_entity.id
_entity.type
_entity.pdbx_description
1 polymer ?
#
loop_
_entity_poly.entity_id
_entity_poly.type
_entity_poly.pdbx_seq_one_letter_code
_entity_poly.pdbx_strand_id
1 'polypeptide(L)' 'MAETPFFISPNEAAFSDAHAEQFHLYRLFDFRQSPRMFMLPGAVGTHCRLDPVSYRATLLAR' A
#
# COMPACT_ATOMS: atom_id res chain seq x y z
N MET A 1 3.88 -4.75 15.74
CA MET A 1 4.06 -4.07 14.44
C MET A 1 3.02 -2.96 14.38
N ALA A 2 3.27 -1.83 13.72
CA ALA A 2 2.30 -0.73 13.67
C ALA A 2 0.97 -1.20 13.04
N GLU A 3 -0.14 -1.09 13.78
CA GLU A 3 -1.43 -1.72 13.46
C GLU A 3 -2.24 -1.00 12.36
N THR A 4 -1.87 0.23 12.02
CA THR A 4 -2.61 1.02 11.02
C THR A 4 -2.59 0.34 9.66
N PRO A 5 -3.70 0.14 8.95
CA PRO A 5 -3.67 -0.39 7.59
C PRO A 5 -3.03 0.59 6.60
N PHE A 6 -2.54 0.10 5.46
CA PHE A 6 -2.27 0.94 4.30
C PHE A 6 -3.53 1.02 3.45
N PHE A 7 -3.91 2.22 3.03
CA PHE A 7 -4.95 2.41 2.03
C PHE A 7 -4.26 2.60 0.69
N ILE A 8 -4.51 1.69 -0.24
CA ILE A 8 -3.90 1.71 -1.57
C ILE A 8 -4.98 1.83 -2.64
N SER A 9 -4.67 2.53 -3.71
CA SER A 9 -5.49 2.62 -4.90
C SER A 9 -5.27 1.42 -5.84
N PRO A 10 -6.21 1.16 -6.77
CA PRO A 10 -6.00 0.14 -7.80
C PRO A 10 -4.75 0.38 -8.65
N ASN A 11 -4.40 1.64 -8.93
CA ASN A 11 -3.22 1.98 -9.73
C ASN A 11 -1.93 1.68 -8.98
N GLU A 12 -1.87 1.94 -7.67
CA GLU A 12 -0.70 1.60 -6.85
C GLU A 12 -0.52 0.09 -6.71
N ALA A 13 -1.61 -0.66 -6.55
CA ALA A 13 -1.55 -2.12 -6.54
C ALA A 13 -1.00 -2.66 -7.86
N ALA A 14 -1.57 -2.24 -8.99
CA ALA A 14 -1.12 -2.65 -10.32
C ALA A 14 0.33 -2.25 -10.61
N PHE A 15 0.75 -1.05 -10.18
CA PHE A 15 2.14 -0.61 -10.29
C PHE A 15 3.08 -1.50 -9.47
N SER A 16 2.69 -1.87 -8.24
CA SER A 16 3.48 -2.76 -7.40
C SER A 16 3.65 -4.15 -8.01
N ASP A 17 2.63 -4.67 -8.70
CA ASP A 17 2.69 -5.94 -9.43
C ASP A 17 3.62 -5.83 -10.64
N ALA A 18 3.49 -4.78 -11.45
CA ALA A 18 4.29 -4.57 -12.67
C ALA A 18 5.78 -4.32 -12.40
N HIS A 19 6.12 -3.78 -11.23
CA HIS A 19 7.49 -3.41 -10.86
C HIS A 19 7.96 -4.12 -9.57
N ALA A 20 7.47 -5.33 -9.30
CA ALA A 20 7.68 -6.04 -8.04
C ALA A 20 9.15 -6.10 -7.59
N GLU A 21 10.10 -6.34 -8.51
CA GLU A 21 11.53 -6.40 -8.16
C GLU A 21 12.12 -5.08 -7.63
N GLN A 22 11.51 -3.95 -8.00
CA GLN A 22 11.97 -2.61 -7.66
C GLN A 22 11.05 -1.93 -6.63
N PHE A 23 9.82 -2.43 -6.48
CA PHE A 23 8.83 -1.88 -5.58
C PHE A 23 9.12 -2.25 -4.12
N HIS A 24 9.01 -1.25 -3.24
CA HIS A 24 9.20 -1.41 -1.81
C HIS A 24 8.19 -0.55 -1.06
N LEU A 25 7.42 -1.17 -0.16
CA LEU A 25 6.51 -0.46 0.73
C LEU A 25 7.19 -0.22 2.09
N TYR A 26 7.24 1.04 2.52
CA TYR A 26 7.88 1.44 3.77
C TYR A 26 6.87 2.04 4.74
N ARG A 27 7.10 1.86 6.04
CA ARG A 27 6.45 2.67 7.07
C ARG A 27 7.46 3.14 8.09
N LEU A 28 7.53 4.45 8.24
CA LEU A 28 8.16 5.13 9.36
C LEU A 28 7.11 5.31 10.47
N PHE A 29 7.45 4.96 11.70
CA PHE A 29 6.60 5.08 12.86
C PHE A 29 7.43 5.46 14.09
N ASP A 30 6.73 5.82 15.17
CA ASP A 30 7.38 6.26 16.43
C ASP A 30 8.35 7.44 16.23
N PHE A 31 8.10 8.25 15.19
CA PHE A 31 9.04 9.25 14.68
C PHE A 31 9.46 10.31 15.72
N ARG A 32 8.56 10.65 16.65
CA ARG A 32 8.79 11.69 17.67
C ARG A 32 9.68 11.23 18.83
N GLN A 33 9.69 9.94 19.16
CA GLN A 33 10.43 9.42 20.32
C GLN A 33 11.62 8.56 19.88
N SER A 34 11.36 7.59 19.01
CA SER A 34 12.37 6.69 18.47
C SER A 34 11.97 6.31 17.04
N PRO A 35 12.44 7.04 16.02
CA PRO A 35 12.05 6.78 14.64
C PRO A 35 12.43 5.35 14.25
N ARG A 36 11.42 4.56 13.90
CA ARG A 36 11.57 3.17 13.49
C ARG A 36 10.92 2.96 12.14
N MET A 37 11.50 2.07 11.34
CA MET A 37 10.93 1.72 10.05
C MET A 37 10.95 0.23 9.80
N PHE A 38 10.00 -0.23 8.98
CA PHE A 38 10.10 -1.51 8.31
C PHE A 38 9.92 -1.30 6.80
N MET A 39 10.38 -2.29 6.03
CA MET A 39 10.22 -2.35 4.58
C MET A 39 9.66 -3.71 4.17
N LEU A 40 8.79 -3.69 3.16
CA LEU A 40 8.19 -4.86 2.53
C LEU A 40 8.56 -4.84 1.04
N PRO A 41 9.59 -5.61 0.62
CA PRO A 41 9.99 -5.66 -0.78
C PRO A 41 9.01 -6.51 -1.60
N GLY A 42 8.79 -6.14 -2.86
CA GLY A 42 7.86 -6.86 -3.74
C GLY A 42 6.48 -6.22 -3.85
N ALA A 43 5.63 -6.84 -4.67
CA ALA A 43 4.24 -6.43 -4.85
C ALA A 43 3.50 -6.40 -3.51
N VAL A 44 2.55 -5.47 -3.35
CA VAL A 44 1.86 -5.27 -2.06
C VAL A 44 1.14 -6.54 -1.58
N GLY A 45 0.55 -7.30 -2.51
CA GLY A 45 -0.13 -8.57 -2.22
C GLY A 45 0.77 -9.68 -1.66
N THR A 46 2.09 -9.53 -1.75
CA THR A 46 3.07 -10.50 -1.18
C THR A 46 3.03 -10.51 0.34
N HIS A 47 2.87 -9.33 0.96
CA HIS A 47 2.96 -9.15 2.42
C HIS A 47 1.67 -8.64 3.05
N CYS A 48 0.74 -8.12 2.24
CA CYS A 48 -0.52 -7.55 2.71
C CYS A 48 -1.71 -8.27 2.08
N ARG A 49 -2.72 -8.58 2.90
CA ARG A 49 -4.04 -8.95 2.41
C ARG A 49 -4.77 -7.67 1.98
N LEU A 50 -5.32 -7.68 0.76
CA LEU A 50 -6.06 -6.54 0.21
C LEU A 50 -7.57 -6.77 0.38
N ASP A 51 -8.20 -6.01 1.28
CA ASP A 51 -9.65 -5.97 1.43
C ASP A 51 -10.23 -4.80 0.60
N PRO A 52 -11.35 -4.98 -0.12
CA PRO A 52 -12.00 -3.91 -0.86
C PRO A 52 -12.69 -2.93 0.11
N VAL A 53 -12.21 -1.68 0.15
CA VAL A 53 -12.69 -0.66 1.12
C VAL A 53 -13.27 0.60 0.47
N SER A 54 -13.11 0.77 -0.85
CA SER A 54 -13.53 1.98 -1.57
C SER A 54 -14.23 1.64 -2.88
N TYR A 55 -15.29 2.40 -3.20
CA TYR A 55 -15.99 2.33 -4.48
C TYR A 55 -15.63 3.55 -5.34
N ARG A 56 -15.37 3.33 -6.63
CA ARG A 56 -15.22 4.42 -7.60
C ARG A 56 -16.55 4.63 -8.34
N ALA A 57 -17.12 5.82 -8.19
CA ALA A 57 -18.27 6.24 -8.98
C ALA A 57 -17.80 6.95 -10.26
N THR A 58 -18.52 6.74 -11.34
CA THR A 58 -18.35 7.45 -12.62
C THR A 58 -19.72 7.91 -13.11
N LEU A 59 -19.77 9.00 -13.87
CA LEU A 59 -21.02 9.44 -14.50
C LEU A 59 -21.56 8.36 -15.43
N LEU A 60 -22.88 8.17 -15.44
CA LEU A 60 -23.56 7.23 -16.35
C LEU A 60 -23.73 7.80 -17.77
N ALA A 61 -23.39 9.08 -17.98
CA ALA A 61 -23.47 9.77 -19.26
C ALA A 61 -22.26 10.69 -19.46
N ARG A 62 -21.86 10.91 -20.72
CA ARG A 62 -20.88 11.92 -21.12
C ARG A 62 -21.49 13.31 -21.10
#